data_AF-A0A3F2UDN6-F1
#
_entry.id   AF-A0A3F2UDN6-F1
#
_cell.length_a   1.000
_cell.length_b   1.000
_cell.length_c   1.000
_cell.angle_alpha   90.00
_cell.angle_beta   90.00
_cell.angle_gamma   90.00
#
_symmetry.space_group_name_H-M   'P 1'
#
loop_
_entity.id
_entity.type
_entity.pdbx_description
1 polymer ?
#
loop_
_entity_poly.entity_id
_entity_poly.type
_entity_poly.pdbx_seq_one_letter_code
_entity_poly.pdbx_strand_id
1 'polypeptide(L)'
;MPAALRQTVLAAMLAAASVPALAADYSCEGGLVPSGQTMICSGFEPNWAIRLTCSGGTMSSTFVDAFSGSDIQETPGTVTFSSNDPWTFETSHPVKGTIAATPGGCTDESDAVRDFTITPTAAPGLSGPFFPFCCRIQ
;
A
#
# COMPACT_ATOMS: atom_id res chain seq x y z
N MET A 1 -70.56 25.48 10.38
CA MET A 1 -69.73 26.04 9.28
C MET A 1 -68.76 27.05 9.88
N PRO A 2 -67.50 27.15 9.46
CA PRO A 2 -66.44 26.15 9.23
C PRO A 2 -65.31 26.39 10.29
N ALA A 3 -64.06 25.91 10.29
CA ALA A 3 -63.24 25.12 9.39
C ALA A 3 -62.17 24.41 10.24
N ALA A 4 -61.82 23.18 9.83
CA ALA A 4 -60.65 22.46 10.29
C ALA A 4 -59.36 23.15 9.81
N LEU A 5 -58.26 23.00 10.57
CA LEU A 5 -56.98 22.75 9.92
C LEU A 5 -56.09 21.87 10.79
N ARG A 6 -55.85 20.67 10.25
CA ARG A 6 -54.85 19.70 10.66
C ARG A 6 -53.47 20.36 10.73
N GLN A 7 -52.69 20.05 11.77
CA GLN A 7 -51.24 20.10 11.67
C GLN A 7 -50.68 18.71 11.93
N THR A 8 -50.18 18.16 10.82
CA THR A 8 -49.59 16.85 10.64
C THR A 8 -48.32 16.73 11.47
N VAL A 9 -48.23 15.66 12.25
CA VAL A 9 -47.01 15.22 12.94
C VAL A 9 -46.00 14.77 11.89
N LEU A 10 -44.89 15.48 11.74
CA LEU A 10 -43.70 14.99 11.04
C LEU A 10 -42.46 15.35 11.88
N ALA A 11 -42.19 14.56 12.92
CA ALA A 11 -40.88 14.57 13.57
C ALA A 11 -39.95 13.70 12.73
N ALA A 12 -39.04 14.37 12.01
CA ALA A 12 -38.05 13.75 11.15
C ALA A 12 -37.18 12.77 11.95
N MET A 13 -37.09 11.54 11.46
CA MET A 13 -36.12 10.54 11.89
C MET A 13 -34.71 11.04 11.60
N LEU A 14 -34.02 11.59 12.61
CA LEU A 14 -32.56 11.64 12.60
C LEU A 14 -32.04 10.35 13.24
N ALA A 15 -32.10 9.26 12.49
CA ALA A 15 -31.19 8.15 12.72
C ALA A 15 -29.81 8.66 12.29
N ALA A 16 -29.06 9.23 13.24
CA ALA A 16 -27.64 9.45 13.08
C ALA A 16 -26.99 8.06 12.94
N ALA A 17 -26.91 7.57 11.71
CA ALA A 17 -26.02 6.49 11.36
C ALA A 17 -24.60 7.00 11.65
N SER A 18 -24.10 6.67 12.83
CA SER A 18 -22.67 6.69 13.11
C SER A 18 -22.03 5.74 12.11
N VAL A 19 -21.60 6.29 10.98
CA VAL A 19 -20.71 5.60 10.06
C VAL A 19 -19.54 5.18 10.93
N PRO A 20 -19.20 3.88 11.05
CA PRO A 20 -18.00 3.52 11.75
C PRO A 20 -16.87 4.23 11.03
N ALA A 21 -16.12 5.06 11.76
CA ALA A 21 -14.82 5.46 11.30
C ALA A 21 -14.10 4.13 11.01
N LEU A 22 -13.86 3.84 9.73
CA LEU A 22 -12.91 2.81 9.35
C LEU A 22 -11.62 3.26 10.00
N ALA A 23 -11.29 2.68 11.16
CA ALA A 23 -9.91 2.61 11.60
C ALA A 23 -9.13 2.21 10.34
N ALA A 24 -8.00 2.86 10.07
CA ALA A 24 -7.10 2.42 9.01
C ALA A 24 -6.75 0.98 9.33
N ASP A 25 -7.54 0.06 8.78
CA ASP A 25 -7.52 -1.33 9.14
C ASP A 25 -6.32 -1.82 8.34
N TYR A 26 -5.18 -1.93 9.00
CA TYR A 26 -3.97 -2.52 8.43
C TYR A 26 -4.20 -4.03 8.27
N SER A 27 -5.22 -4.38 7.48
CA SER A 27 -5.81 -5.71 7.42
C SER A 27 -4.97 -6.67 6.60
N CYS A 28 -4.09 -6.17 5.74
CA CYS A 28 -3.23 -7.02 4.94
C CYS A 28 -1.90 -7.29 5.66
N GLU A 29 -1.58 -8.58 5.76
CA GLU A 29 -0.26 -9.11 6.11
C GLU A 29 0.31 -8.51 7.41
N GLY A 30 -0.41 -8.73 8.52
CA GLY A 30 0.07 -8.40 9.86
C GLY A 30 0.26 -6.91 10.14
N GLY A 31 -0.29 -6.03 9.30
CA GLY A 31 -0.25 -4.60 9.55
C GLY A 31 0.51 -3.76 8.51
N LEU A 32 0.98 -4.35 7.41
CA LEU A 32 1.90 -3.65 6.51
C LEU A 32 1.23 -2.54 5.69
N VAL A 33 0.11 -2.86 5.04
CA VAL A 33 -0.62 -1.93 4.15
C VAL A 33 -2.07 -1.81 4.62
N PRO A 34 -2.57 -0.58 4.87
CA PRO A 34 -3.98 -0.35 5.15
C PRO A 34 -4.89 -0.83 4.03
N SER A 35 -6.08 -1.32 4.39
CA SER A 35 -7.12 -1.71 3.44
C SER A 35 -7.51 -0.54 2.54
N GLY A 36 -7.51 -0.78 1.23
CA GLY A 36 -7.76 0.22 0.21
C GLY A 36 -6.57 1.11 -0.16
N GLN A 37 -5.40 0.90 0.45
CA GLN A 37 -4.17 1.65 0.16
C GLN A 37 -3.15 0.81 -0.61
N THR A 38 -2.15 1.50 -1.12
CA THR A 38 -1.02 0.90 -1.82
C THR A 38 0.30 1.29 -1.16
N MET A 39 1.26 0.38 -1.15
CA MET A 39 2.65 0.67 -0.81
C MET A 39 3.50 0.56 -2.06
N ILE A 40 4.31 1.57 -2.36
CA ILE A 40 5.25 1.56 -3.48
C ILE A 40 6.67 1.64 -2.95
N CYS A 41 7.50 0.67 -3.33
CA CYS A 41 8.93 0.66 -3.06
C CYS A 41 9.69 0.77 -4.38
N SER A 42 10.49 1.83 -4.54
CA SER A 42 11.16 2.15 -5.81
C SER A 42 12.64 1.81 -5.76
N GLY A 43 13.08 0.88 -6.61
CA GLY A 43 14.49 0.56 -6.85
C GLY A 43 15.12 1.51 -7.86
N PHE A 44 16.39 1.86 -7.63
CA PHE A 44 17.11 2.88 -8.39
C PHE A 44 17.74 2.33 -9.67
N GLU A 45 18.49 1.22 -9.60
CA GLU A 45 19.15 0.65 -10.79
C GLU A 45 19.11 -0.87 -10.79
N PRO A 46 18.45 -1.50 -11.79
CA PRO A 46 17.61 -0.88 -12.80
C PRO A 46 16.42 -0.14 -12.17
N ASN A 47 15.88 0.85 -12.89
CA ASN A 47 14.73 1.63 -12.42
C ASN A 47 13.45 0.78 -12.46
N TRP A 48 13.10 0.17 -11.32
CA TRP A 48 11.88 -0.60 -11.14
C TRP A 48 11.18 -0.19 -9.84
N ALA A 49 9.94 -0.58 -9.66
CA ALA A 49 9.26 -0.52 -8.38
C ALA A 49 8.42 -1.77 -8.15
N ILE A 50 8.17 -2.09 -6.88
CA ILE A 50 7.07 -2.96 -6.52
C ILE A 50 5.96 -2.12 -5.92
N ARG A 51 4.74 -2.39 -6.34
CA ARG A 51 3.53 -1.85 -5.73
C ARG A 51 2.75 -2.97 -5.09
N LEU A 52 2.55 -2.88 -3.78
CA LEU A 52 1.73 -3.78 -2.99
C LEU A 52 0.39 -3.13 -2.76
N THR A 53 -0.70 -3.81 -3.10
CA THR A 53 -2.05 -3.27 -2.97
C THR A 53 -2.85 -4.12 -2.01
N CYS A 54 -3.43 -3.49 -0.99
CA CYS A 54 -4.34 -4.17 -0.08
C CYS A 54 -5.79 -3.91 -0.51
N SER A 55 -6.47 -4.95 -1.01
CA SER A 55 -7.87 -4.87 -1.41
C SER A 55 -8.68 -5.99 -0.75
N GLY A 56 -9.69 -5.62 0.05
CA GLY A 56 -10.54 -6.60 0.72
C GLY A 56 -9.78 -7.57 1.63
N GLY A 57 -8.72 -7.10 2.29
CA GLY A 57 -7.87 -7.92 3.17
C GLY A 57 -6.91 -8.87 2.45
N THR A 58 -6.80 -8.79 1.12
CA THR A 58 -5.87 -9.59 0.32
C THR A 58 -4.79 -8.70 -0.28
N MET A 59 -3.53 -9.12 -0.16
CA MET A 59 -2.40 -8.42 -0.77
C MET A 59 -2.16 -8.92 -2.20
N SER A 60 -1.97 -7.99 -3.14
CA SER A 60 -1.46 -8.27 -4.49
C SER A 60 -0.18 -7.48 -4.77
N SER A 61 0.58 -7.88 -5.78
CA SER A 61 1.76 -7.13 -6.23
C SER A 61 1.61 -6.66 -7.67
N THR A 62 2.31 -5.59 -8.01
CA THR A 62 2.54 -5.17 -9.39
C THR A 62 4.01 -4.81 -9.51
N PHE A 63 4.69 -5.43 -10.46
CA PHE A 63 6.04 -5.05 -10.84
C PHE A 63 5.95 -3.89 -11.83
N VAL A 64 6.60 -2.78 -11.52
CA VAL A 64 6.67 -1.60 -12.38
C VAL A 64 8.08 -1.52 -12.93
N ASP A 65 8.21 -1.57 -14.24
CA ASP A 65 9.46 -1.38 -14.95
C ASP A 65 9.44 -0.03 -15.64
N ALA A 66 10.26 0.90 -15.16
CA ALA A 66 10.21 2.27 -15.65
C ALA A 66 11.17 2.52 -16.83
N PHE A 67 12.10 1.59 -17.14
CA PHE A 67 13.18 1.89 -18.10
C PHE A 67 13.65 0.71 -18.98
N SER A 68 13.01 -0.47 -18.98
CA SER A 68 13.36 -1.53 -19.95
C SER A 68 12.89 -1.24 -21.39
N GLY A 69 12.25 -0.10 -21.66
CA GLY A 69 11.76 0.31 -22.97
C GLY A 69 11.46 1.81 -23.09
N SER A 70 10.57 2.18 -24.02
CA SER A 70 10.12 3.58 -24.23
C SER A 70 9.09 4.07 -23.22
N ASP A 71 8.42 3.15 -22.51
CA ASP A 71 7.25 3.42 -21.67
C ASP A 71 7.33 2.63 -20.35
N ILE A 72 6.69 3.16 -19.30
CA ILE A 72 6.53 2.46 -18.01
C ILE A 72 5.63 1.24 -18.20
N GLN A 73 6.15 0.05 -17.91
CA GLN A 73 5.39 -1.20 -17.95
C GLN A 73 4.96 -1.61 -16.55
N GLU A 74 3.69 -2.02 -16.42
CA GLU A 74 3.15 -2.52 -15.15
C GLU A 74 2.67 -3.96 -15.34
N THR A 75 3.28 -4.90 -14.62
CA THR A 75 2.97 -6.33 -14.70
C THR A 75 2.35 -6.81 -13.40
N PRO A 76 1.03 -7.13 -13.39
CA PRO A 76 0.36 -7.66 -12.21
C PRO A 76 0.94 -8.99 -11.76
N GLY A 77 1.04 -9.20 -10.45
CA GLY A 77 1.60 -10.40 -9.84
C GLY A 77 0.98 -10.74 -8.49
N THR A 78 1.53 -11.77 -7.87
CA THR A 78 1.19 -12.17 -6.50
C THR A 78 2.33 -11.86 -5.55
N VAL A 79 2.04 -11.84 -4.26
CA VAL A 79 3.02 -11.72 -3.19
C VAL A 79 2.68 -12.71 -2.09
N THR A 80 3.70 -13.29 -1.49
CA THR A 80 3.59 -14.13 -0.30
C THR A 80 4.50 -13.56 0.78
N PHE A 81 4.03 -13.64 2.03
CA PHE A 81 4.78 -13.22 3.20
C PHE A 81 5.11 -14.46 4.04
N SER A 82 6.35 -14.53 4.51
CA SER A 82 6.85 -15.62 5.36
C SER A 82 7.14 -15.16 6.79
N SER A 83 7.21 -13.86 7.03
CA SER A 83 7.37 -13.22 8.34
C SER A 83 6.73 -11.83 8.30
N ASN A 84 6.34 -11.31 9.46
CA ASN A 84 5.78 -9.96 9.62
C ASN A 84 6.66 -9.02 10.47
N ASP A 85 7.79 -9.50 10.99
CA ASP A 85 8.74 -8.67 11.75
C ASP A 85 10.20 -9.09 11.47
N PRO A 86 10.90 -8.44 10.53
CA PRO A 86 10.35 -7.59 9.47
C PRO A 86 9.48 -8.40 8.49
N TRP A 87 8.75 -7.71 7.60
CA TRP A 87 7.94 -8.35 6.57
C TRP A 87 8.83 -8.99 5.49
N THR A 88 9.08 -10.29 5.62
CA THR A 88 9.81 -11.06 4.61
C THR A 88 8.86 -11.51 3.53
N PHE A 89 9.13 -11.13 2.28
CA PHE A 89 8.22 -11.37 1.18
C PHE A 89 8.92 -11.87 -0.08
N GLU A 90 8.14 -12.52 -0.93
CA GLU A 90 8.50 -12.94 -2.27
C GLU A 90 7.33 -12.62 -3.22
N THR A 91 7.64 -12.06 -4.39
CA THR A 91 6.63 -11.81 -5.43
C THR A 91 6.70 -12.86 -6.54
N SER A 92 5.67 -12.94 -7.38
CA SER A 92 5.71 -13.74 -8.61
C SER A 92 6.67 -13.18 -9.68
N HIS A 93 7.21 -11.99 -9.44
CA HIS A 93 8.25 -11.34 -10.23
C HIS A 93 9.59 -11.45 -9.47
N PRO A 94 10.75 -11.18 -10.07
CA PRO A 94 12.05 -11.48 -9.45
C PRO A 94 12.43 -10.51 -8.30
N VAL A 95 11.47 -10.01 -7.52
CA VAL A 95 11.68 -9.19 -6.33
C VAL A 95 11.36 -9.97 -5.06
N LYS A 96 12.34 -10.07 -4.18
CA LYS A 96 12.27 -10.70 -2.85
C LYS A 96 13.06 -9.87 -1.85
N GLY A 97 12.69 -9.92 -0.58
CA GLY A 97 13.44 -9.23 0.46
C GLY A 97 12.67 -9.05 1.75
N THR A 98 13.06 -8.04 2.51
CA THR A 98 12.38 -7.64 3.75
C THR A 98 11.91 -6.20 3.65
N ILE A 99 10.71 -5.91 4.16
CA ILE A 99 10.23 -4.56 4.42
C ILE A 99 10.25 -4.35 5.92
N ALA A 100 10.83 -3.25 6.38
CA ALA A 100 10.84 -2.87 7.77
C ALA A 100 10.23 -1.47 7.95
N ALA A 101 9.53 -1.26 9.05
CA ALA A 101 9.19 0.08 9.50
C ALA A 101 10.47 0.78 9.98
N THR A 102 10.82 1.87 9.32
CA THR A 102 11.99 2.70 9.57
C THR A 102 11.54 4.16 9.65
N PRO A 103 10.78 4.58 10.68
CA PRO A 103 10.27 5.95 10.78
C PRO A 103 11.39 6.96 10.68
N GLY A 104 11.32 7.86 9.70
CA GLY A 104 12.39 8.83 9.48
C GLY A 104 13.71 8.26 8.91
N GLY A 105 13.77 6.97 8.63
CA GLY A 105 15.02 6.22 8.41
C GLY A 105 15.42 6.08 6.94
N CYS A 106 14.55 6.50 6.01
CA CYS A 106 14.84 6.43 4.58
C CYS A 106 14.58 7.79 3.94
N THR A 107 15.56 8.32 3.21
CA THR A 107 15.39 9.53 2.40
C THR A 107 15.46 9.12 0.93
N ASP A 108 14.40 9.40 0.17
CA ASP A 108 14.38 9.12 -1.27
C ASP A 108 15.08 10.23 -2.08
N GLU A 109 15.23 10.02 -3.38
CA GLU A 109 15.90 10.95 -4.32
C GLU A 109 15.28 12.36 -4.37
N SER A 110 14.04 12.51 -3.90
CA SER A 110 13.36 13.81 -3.80
C SER A 110 13.58 14.50 -2.46
N ASP A 111 14.56 14.03 -1.67
CA ASP A 111 14.83 14.43 -0.29
C ASP A 111 13.65 14.18 0.66
N ALA A 112 12.68 13.36 0.24
CA ALA A 112 11.52 13.06 1.05
C ALA A 112 11.83 11.91 2.00
N VAL A 113 11.61 12.16 3.28
CA VAL A 113 11.79 11.18 4.34
C VAL A 113 10.59 10.23 4.38
N ARG A 114 10.85 8.92 4.44
CA ARG A 114 9.87 7.83 4.42
C ARG A 114 10.03 6.95 5.65
N ASP A 115 8.92 6.30 6.01
CA ASP A 115 8.81 5.49 7.22
C ASP A 115 9.01 3.99 6.99
N PHE A 116 9.28 3.59 5.74
CA PHE A 116 9.45 2.19 5.38
C PHE A 116 10.64 2.02 4.45
N THR A 117 11.37 0.92 4.64
CA THR A 117 12.52 0.55 3.84
C THR A 117 12.38 -0.90 3.38
N ILE A 118 12.61 -1.13 2.08
CA ILE A 118 12.83 -2.46 1.52
C ILE A 118 14.32 -2.76 1.49
N THR A 119 14.72 -3.95 1.93
CA THR A 119 16.05 -4.52 1.67
C THR A 119 15.88 -5.71 0.73
N PRO A 120 16.14 -5.55 -0.58
CA PRO A 120 15.98 -6.65 -1.53
C PRO A 120 17.10 -7.69 -1.36
N THR A 121 16.75 -8.96 -1.54
CA THR A 121 17.70 -10.08 -1.67
C THR A 121 17.72 -10.65 -3.09
N ALA A 122 16.71 -10.30 -3.89
CA ALA A 122 16.66 -10.49 -5.32
C ALA A 122 15.85 -9.35 -5.94
N ALA A 123 16.32 -8.79 -7.04
CA ALA A 123 15.58 -7.86 -7.89
C ALA A 123 16.12 -7.96 -9.34
N PRO A 124 15.35 -7.58 -10.36
CA PRO A 124 15.89 -7.45 -11.71
C PRO A 124 17.12 -6.54 -11.71
N GLY A 125 18.16 -6.92 -12.43
CA GLY A 125 19.40 -6.15 -12.66
C GLY A 125 20.22 -5.76 -11.43
N LEU A 126 19.85 -6.18 -10.21
CA LEU A 126 20.73 -6.07 -9.05
C LEU A 126 21.68 -7.26 -9.00
N SER A 127 22.97 -7.01 -9.22
CA SER A 127 24.05 -7.87 -8.73
C SER A 127 24.57 -7.28 -7.43
N GLY A 128 24.73 -8.11 -6.39
CA GLY A 128 25.07 -7.63 -5.05
C GLY A 128 26.34 -6.76 -5.02
N PRO A 129 26.45 -5.84 -4.04
CA PRO A 129 25.64 -5.71 -2.82
C PRO A 129 24.29 -4.97 -3.01
N PHE A 130 23.27 -5.38 -2.25
CA PHE A 130 21.94 -4.77 -2.28
C PHE A 130 21.86 -3.56 -1.34
N PHE A 131 21.39 -2.42 -1.85
CA PHE A 131 21.12 -1.24 -1.04
C PHE A 131 19.64 -1.16 -0.68
N PRO A 132 19.30 -0.70 0.53
CA PRO A 132 17.90 -0.53 0.89
C PRO A 132 17.26 0.62 0.10
N PHE A 133 15.98 0.47 -0.24
CA PHE A 133 15.21 1.50 -0.93
C PHE A 133 14.02 1.97 -0.10
N CYS A 134 13.55 3.19 -0.35
CA CYS A 134 12.42 3.75 0.39
C CYS A 134 11.09 3.24 -0.16
N CYS A 135 10.17 2.96 0.76
CA CYS A 135 8.78 2.64 0.46
C CYS A 135 7.87 3.76 0.96
N ARG A 136 6.77 4.01 0.25
CA ARG A 136 5.74 4.96 0.67
C ARG A 136 4.36 4.34 0.56
N ILE A 137 3.46 4.70 1.47
CA ILE A 137 2.04 4.35 1.41
C ILE A 137 1.28 5.48 0.70
N GLN A 138 0.31 5.13 -0.15
CA GLN A 138 -0.57 6.03 -0.92
C GLN A 138 -2.02 5.58 -0.86
#